data_AF-A0A316NWD6-F1
#
_entry.id   AF-A0A316NWD6-F1
#
_cell.length_a   1.000
_cell.length_b   1.000
_cell.length_c   1.000
_cell.angle_alpha   90.00
_cell.angle_beta   90.00
_cell.angle_gamma   90.00
#
_symmetry.space_group_name_H-M   'P 1'
#
loop_
_entity.id
_entity.type
_entity.pdbx_description
1 polymer ?
#
loop_
_entity_poly.entity_id
_entity_poly.type
_entity_poly.pdbx_seq_one_letter_code
_entity_poly.pdbx_strand_id
1 'polypeptide(L)'
;MKILDLFGKGTQEKENADKELYVKLCAEEFSRRPYEKEDLKDGMYVVNQSIGGYWKPRFLVDERNKTAVEIMNEWTILLTVCADDIDWKSLEGLPSHAIDKAKRLNASFPTFVKNYKDDVAEMSWQINPDGRYYMDEDGYGMTNDEEITIYSYVDRAGKPLVCFRNINDYAELNQMEEEARKNLKRRK
;
A
#
# COMPACT_ATOMS: atom_id res chain seq x y z
N MET A 1 31.51 -18.75 -8.81
CA MET A 1 30.70 -17.99 -7.83
C MET A 1 29.39 -18.72 -7.67
N LYS A 2 29.04 -19.21 -6.47
CA LYS A 2 27.85 -20.06 -6.27
C LYS A 2 26.63 -19.17 -6.12
N ILE A 3 25.52 -19.54 -6.78
CA ILE A 3 24.25 -18.81 -6.80
C ILE A 3 23.72 -18.48 -5.39
N LEU A 4 24.01 -19.34 -4.40
CA LEU A 4 23.64 -19.15 -2.99
C LEU A 4 24.27 -17.89 -2.34
N ASP A 5 25.48 -17.51 -2.74
CA ASP A 5 26.17 -16.33 -2.17
C ASP A 5 25.55 -15.01 -2.66
N LEU A 6 24.92 -15.00 -3.84
CA LEU A 6 24.24 -13.83 -4.42
C LEU A 6 22.91 -13.56 -3.71
N PHE A 7 22.16 -14.61 -3.35
CA PHE A 7 20.89 -14.47 -2.63
C PHE A 7 21.10 -13.98 -1.19
N GLY A 8 22.08 -14.51 -0.47
CA GLY A 8 22.39 -14.06 0.89
C GLY A 8 22.83 -12.60 0.96
N LYS A 9 23.64 -12.17 -0.02
CA LYS A 9 24.13 -10.79 -0.10
C LYS A 9 23.00 -9.79 -0.38
N GLY A 10 22.09 -10.09 -1.32
CA GLY A 10 20.96 -9.22 -1.64
C GLY A 10 19.97 -9.05 -0.49
N THR A 11 19.70 -10.13 0.26
CA THR A 11 18.84 -10.06 1.46
C THR A 11 19.47 -9.19 2.55
N GLN A 12 20.77 -9.36 2.82
CA GLN A 12 21.49 -8.57 3.83
C GLN A 12 21.59 -7.09 3.45
N GLU A 13 21.83 -6.77 2.17
CA GLU A 13 21.84 -5.40 1.68
C GLU A 13 20.47 -4.72 1.86
N LYS A 14 19.38 -5.45 1.58
CA LYS A 14 18.03 -4.96 1.79
C LYS A 14 17.72 -4.74 3.28
N GLU A 15 18.04 -5.71 4.14
CA GLU A 15 17.83 -5.57 5.59
C GLU A 15 18.57 -4.36 6.17
N ASN A 16 19.78 -4.08 5.68
CA ASN A 16 20.52 -2.88 6.06
C ASN A 16 19.83 -1.61 5.56
N ALA A 17 19.37 -1.58 4.30
CA ALA A 17 18.65 -0.45 3.75
C ALA A 17 17.36 -0.13 4.52
N ASP A 18 16.60 -1.16 4.91
CA ASP A 18 15.36 -1.00 5.67
C ASP A 18 15.63 -0.40 7.07
N LYS A 19 16.74 -0.79 7.72
CA LYS A 19 17.17 -0.22 9.01
C LYS A 19 17.72 1.21 8.86
N GLU A 20 18.46 1.49 7.80
CA GLU A 20 18.94 2.85 7.51
C GLU A 20 17.77 3.80 7.24
N LEU A 21 16.76 3.34 6.50
CA LEU A 21 15.54 4.09 6.28
C LEU A 21 14.80 4.36 7.59
N TYR A 22 14.68 3.36 8.48
CA TYR A 22 14.12 3.55 9.82
C TYR A 22 14.80 4.69 10.57
N VAL A 23 16.14 4.68 10.64
CA VAL A 23 16.92 5.71 11.35
C VAL A 23 16.66 7.10 10.76
N LYS A 24 16.55 7.23 9.43
CA LYS A 24 16.20 8.50 8.78
C LYS A 24 14.80 8.97 9.21
N LEU A 25 13.82 8.08 9.21
CA LEU A 25 12.43 8.40 9.55
C LEU A 25 12.20 8.71 11.03
N CYS A 26 13.16 8.41 11.91
CA CYS A 26 13.16 8.87 13.29
C CYS A 26 13.41 10.39 13.41
N ALA A 27 13.96 11.05 12.40
CA ALA A 27 14.18 12.50 12.43
C ALA A 27 12.85 13.28 12.57
N GLU A 28 12.91 14.40 13.29
CA GLU A 28 11.75 15.26 13.55
C GLU A 28 11.10 15.76 12.26
N GLU A 29 11.88 15.88 11.18
CA GLU A 29 11.39 16.35 9.89
C GLU A 29 10.28 15.50 9.28
N PHE A 30 10.23 14.20 9.60
CA PHE A 30 9.17 13.29 9.14
C PHE A 30 7.91 13.34 10.02
N SER A 31 7.87 14.24 11.00
CA SER A 31 6.70 14.47 11.87
C SER A 31 6.08 15.85 11.65
N ARG A 32 6.55 16.59 10.63
CA ARG A 32 6.11 17.94 10.25
C ARG A 32 5.88 18.00 8.74
N ARG A 33 5.07 18.97 8.30
CA ARG A 33 4.81 19.20 6.86
C ARG A 33 6.14 19.25 6.08
N PRO A 34 6.22 18.57 4.91
CA PRO A 34 5.13 17.96 4.15
C PRO A 34 4.76 16.52 4.59
N TYR A 35 5.23 16.05 5.75
CA TYR A 35 4.91 14.73 6.30
C TYR A 35 3.98 14.79 7.50
N GLU A 36 3.34 13.67 7.79
CA GLU A 36 2.66 13.41 9.06
C GLU A 36 2.86 11.94 9.46
N LYS A 37 2.80 11.65 10.76
CA LYS A 37 2.88 10.28 11.29
C LYS A 37 1.53 9.88 11.84
N GLU A 38 1.07 8.70 11.47
CA GLU A 38 -0.16 8.10 11.99
C GLU A 38 0.18 6.75 12.63
N ASP A 39 -0.30 6.54 13.84
CA ASP A 39 -0.16 5.29 14.58
C ASP A 39 -1.11 4.23 14.02
N LEU A 40 -0.54 3.17 13.46
CA LEU A 40 -1.29 2.04 12.91
C LEU A 40 -1.41 0.88 13.92
N LYS A 41 -1.10 1.09 15.21
CA LYS A 41 -1.09 0.06 16.26
C LYS A 41 -0.04 -1.02 16.01
N ASP A 42 0.08 -1.94 16.98
CA ASP A 42 0.98 -3.10 16.90
C ASP A 42 2.47 -2.74 16.63
N GLY A 43 2.89 -1.55 17.10
CA GLY A 43 4.24 -1.02 16.86
C GLY A 43 4.49 -0.61 15.41
N MET A 44 3.43 -0.35 14.64
CA MET A 44 3.50 0.13 13.26
C MET A 44 3.05 1.58 13.18
N TYR A 45 3.71 2.36 12.32
CA TYR A 45 3.26 3.69 11.94
C TYR A 45 3.39 3.88 10.44
N VAL A 46 2.51 4.69 9.87
CA VAL A 46 2.66 5.19 8.50
C VAL A 46 3.16 6.63 8.58
N VAL A 47 4.14 6.94 7.74
CA VAL A 47 4.49 8.32 7.45
C VAL A 47 3.79 8.69 6.14
N ASN A 48 2.78 9.55 6.23
CA ASN A 48 2.13 10.11 5.04
C ASN A 48 2.92 11.32 4.54
N GLN A 49 2.85 11.59 3.24
CA GLN A 49 3.36 12.79 2.60
C GLN A 49 2.20 13.51 1.90
N SER A 50 2.17 14.84 2.01
CA SER A 50 1.23 15.69 1.27
C SER A 50 1.66 15.79 -0.19
N ILE A 51 1.02 15.03 -1.08
CA ILE A 51 1.28 15.00 -2.53
C ILE A 51 0.00 15.45 -3.25
N GLY A 52 0.09 16.50 -4.06
CA GLY A 52 -1.07 17.03 -4.80
C GLY A 52 -2.22 17.50 -3.92
N GLY A 53 -1.94 17.92 -2.67
CA GLY A 53 -2.96 18.34 -1.70
C GLY A 53 -3.56 17.21 -0.85
N TYR A 54 -3.15 15.95 -1.06
CA TYR A 54 -3.65 14.80 -0.33
C TYR A 54 -2.55 14.13 0.50
N TRP A 55 -2.91 13.63 1.68
CA TRP A 55 -2.04 12.78 2.48
C TRP A 55 -1.98 11.38 1.86
N LYS A 56 -0.77 10.97 1.47
CA LYS A 56 -0.52 9.68 0.82
C LYS A 56 0.46 8.85 1.65
N PRO A 57 0.22 7.54 1.84
CA PRO A 57 1.11 6.68 2.60
C PRO A 57 2.45 6.56 1.87
N ARG A 58 3.51 7.17 2.42
CA ARG A 58 4.82 7.24 1.80
C ARG A 58 5.74 6.14 2.32
N PHE A 59 5.82 6.01 3.63
CA PHE A 59 6.64 5.00 4.30
C PHE A 59 5.81 4.20 5.30
N LEU A 60 6.07 2.91 5.36
CA LEU A 60 5.61 2.06 6.45
C LEU A 60 6.77 1.83 7.40
N VAL A 61 6.53 1.96 8.70
CA VAL A 61 7.60 1.82 9.68
C VAL A 61 7.20 0.88 10.80
N ASP A 62 8.16 0.02 11.11
CA ASP A 62 8.07 -1.03 12.12
C ASP A 62 9.00 -0.70 13.29
N GLU A 63 8.40 -0.20 14.36
CA GLU A 63 9.11 0.19 15.58
C GLU A 63 9.68 -1.02 16.33
N ARG A 64 9.06 -2.20 16.18
CA ARG A 64 9.49 -3.42 16.86
C ARG A 64 10.78 -3.96 16.25
N ASN A 65 10.82 -4.01 14.92
CA ASN A 65 11.95 -4.56 14.18
C ASN A 65 12.98 -3.49 13.79
N LYS A 66 12.68 -2.21 14.04
CA LYS A 66 13.55 -1.06 13.70
C LYS A 66 13.85 -1.00 12.20
N THR A 67 12.82 -1.24 11.41
CA THR A 67 12.86 -1.29 9.94
C THR A 67 11.78 -0.39 9.35
N ALA A 68 12.02 0.11 8.16
CA ALA A 68 11.04 0.86 7.39
C ALA A 68 11.11 0.47 5.91
N VAL A 69 10.00 0.64 5.20
CA VAL A 69 9.94 0.47 3.75
C VAL A 69 9.24 1.66 3.10
N GLU A 70 9.58 1.94 1.86
CA GLU A 70 8.86 2.90 1.02
C GLU A 70 7.66 2.20 0.38
N ILE A 71 6.44 2.64 0.70
CA ILE A 71 5.19 2.09 0.14
C ILE A 71 5.02 2.57 -1.30
N MET A 72 5.23 3.88 -1.52
CA MET A 72 5.10 4.49 -2.84
C MET A 72 6.15 5.55 -3.10
N ASN A 73 6.55 5.70 -4.36
CA ASN A 73 7.47 6.74 -4.80
C ASN A 73 6.79 8.11 -5.00
N GLU A 74 7.58 9.14 -5.34
CA GLU A 74 7.10 10.53 -5.44
C GLU A 74 6.12 10.72 -6.61
N TRP A 75 6.15 9.79 -7.56
CA TRP A 75 5.26 9.68 -8.71
C TRP A 75 4.01 8.87 -8.40
N THR A 76 3.76 8.54 -7.12
CA THR A 76 2.64 7.73 -6.63
C THR A 76 2.63 6.30 -7.17
N ILE A 77 3.79 5.71 -7.46
CA ILE A 77 3.91 4.31 -7.86
C ILE A 77 4.18 3.44 -6.63
N LEU A 78 3.36 2.41 -6.41
CA LEU A 78 3.56 1.45 -5.31
C LEU A 78 4.84 0.62 -5.52
N LEU A 79 5.67 0.53 -4.47
CA LEU A 79 6.96 -0.19 -4.49
C LEU A 79 6.90 -1.51 -3.70
N THR A 80 5.94 -1.65 -2.79
CA THR A 80 5.73 -2.90 -2.05
C THR A 80 4.87 -3.90 -2.81
N VAL A 81 4.19 -3.48 -3.88
CA VAL A 81 3.27 -4.28 -4.70
C VAL A 81 3.90 -4.53 -6.08
N CYS A 82 3.63 -5.68 -6.67
CA CYS A 82 3.96 -6.00 -8.06
C CYS A 82 2.75 -6.55 -8.83
N ALA A 83 2.90 -6.80 -10.14
CA ALA A 83 1.81 -7.29 -10.98
C ALA A 83 1.24 -8.66 -10.53
N ASP A 84 2.07 -9.50 -9.91
CA ASP A 84 1.65 -10.82 -9.39
C ASP A 84 0.85 -10.70 -8.09
N ASP A 85 0.89 -9.53 -7.44
CA ASP A 85 0.10 -9.25 -6.23
C ASP A 85 -1.32 -8.76 -6.56
N ILE A 86 -1.75 -8.80 -7.82
CA ILE A 86 -3.08 -8.35 -8.27
C ILE A 86 -3.87 -9.54 -8.82
N ASP A 87 -5.09 -9.72 -8.33
CA ASP A 87 -6.05 -10.68 -8.88
C ASP A 87 -6.70 -10.07 -10.14
N TRP A 88 -6.04 -10.25 -11.28
CA TRP A 88 -6.51 -9.72 -12.56
C TRP A 88 -7.89 -10.23 -12.96
N LYS A 89 -8.29 -11.41 -12.51
CA LYS A 89 -9.61 -11.96 -12.78
C LYS A 89 -10.69 -11.14 -12.08
N SER A 90 -10.43 -10.68 -10.85
CA SER A 90 -11.36 -9.79 -10.14
C SER A 90 -11.56 -8.43 -10.83
N LEU A 91 -10.66 -8.06 -11.75
CA LEU A 91 -10.75 -6.79 -12.50
C LEU A 91 -11.39 -6.94 -13.87
N GLU A 92 -11.79 -8.15 -14.27
CA GLU A 92 -12.45 -8.39 -15.55
C GLU A 92 -13.79 -7.62 -15.62
N GLY A 93 -13.99 -6.89 -16.72
CA GLY A 93 -15.20 -6.09 -16.94
C GLY A 93 -15.14 -4.66 -16.37
N LEU A 94 -14.12 -4.32 -15.59
CA LEU A 94 -13.90 -2.93 -15.15
C LEU A 94 -13.45 -2.03 -16.31
N PRO A 95 -13.65 -0.69 -16.20
CA PRO A 95 -13.17 0.26 -17.20
C PRO A 95 -11.66 0.13 -17.45
N SER A 96 -11.26 0.23 -18.73
CA SER A 96 -9.87 0.01 -19.14
C SER A 96 -8.88 0.98 -18.46
N HIS A 97 -9.28 2.22 -18.20
CA HIS A 97 -8.44 3.20 -17.51
C HIS A 97 -8.16 2.82 -16.06
N ALA A 98 -9.12 2.20 -15.36
CA ALA A 98 -8.93 1.69 -14.00
C ALA A 98 -7.96 0.50 -13.99
N ILE A 99 -8.11 -0.41 -14.96
CA ILE A 99 -7.19 -1.55 -15.12
C ILE A 99 -5.78 -1.06 -15.47
N ASP A 100 -5.64 -0.04 -16.31
CA ASP A 100 -4.34 0.53 -16.67
C ASP A 100 -3.66 1.24 -15.49
N LYS A 101 -4.43 1.83 -14.56
CA LYS A 101 -3.90 2.32 -13.28
C LYS A 101 -3.34 1.18 -12.44
N ALA A 102 -4.05 0.06 -12.34
CA ALA A 102 -3.59 -1.13 -11.64
C ALA A 102 -2.29 -1.70 -12.26
N LYS A 103 -2.22 -1.83 -13.59
CA LYS A 103 -1.01 -2.29 -14.30
C LYS A 103 0.21 -1.40 -14.06
N ARG A 104 -0.01 -0.10 -13.90
CA ARG A 104 1.05 0.89 -13.62
C ARG A 104 1.38 1.00 -12.14
N LEU A 105 0.70 0.26 -11.26
CA LEU A 105 0.84 0.35 -9.80
C LEU A 105 0.62 1.79 -9.29
N ASN A 106 -0.25 2.54 -9.97
CA ASN A 106 -0.41 3.97 -9.74
C ASN A 106 -1.47 4.25 -8.66
N ALA A 107 -1.02 4.80 -7.55
CA ALA A 107 -1.80 5.19 -6.38
C ALA A 107 -2.08 6.70 -6.35
N SER A 108 -2.42 7.31 -7.50
CA SER A 108 -2.76 8.74 -7.57
C SER A 108 -4.03 9.07 -6.78
N PHE A 109 -4.96 8.11 -6.67
CA PHE A 109 -6.22 8.24 -5.93
C PHE A 109 -6.06 7.75 -4.48
N PRO A 110 -7.05 7.96 -3.58
CA PRO A 110 -6.96 7.54 -2.19
C PRO A 110 -6.41 6.11 -2.01
N THR A 111 -5.48 5.95 -1.09
CA THR A 111 -4.81 4.69 -0.79
C THR A 111 -4.46 4.73 0.69
N PHE A 112 -4.80 3.68 1.43
CA PHE A 112 -4.68 3.67 2.88
C PHE A 112 -4.12 2.34 3.37
N VAL A 113 -3.34 2.39 4.43
CA VAL A 113 -3.01 1.23 5.26
C VAL A 113 -3.73 1.40 6.59
N LYS A 114 -4.58 0.44 6.95
CA LYS A 114 -5.38 0.48 8.19
C LYS A 114 -4.53 0.01 9.39
N ASN A 115 -5.15 -0.01 10.56
CA ASN A 115 -4.52 -0.52 11.77
C ASN A 115 -4.08 -1.99 11.62
N TYR A 116 -2.91 -2.30 12.17
CA TYR A 116 -2.39 -3.65 12.32
C TYR A 116 -3.05 -4.36 13.49
N LYS A 117 -3.36 -5.64 13.27
CA LYS A 117 -3.81 -6.59 14.28
C LYS A 117 -3.14 -7.94 14.05
N ASP A 118 -2.32 -8.36 15.01
CA ASP A 118 -1.47 -9.56 14.92
C ASP A 118 -0.65 -9.58 13.61
N ASP A 119 0.18 -8.56 13.41
CA ASP A 119 1.09 -8.39 12.26
C ASP A 119 0.43 -8.24 10.86
N VAL A 120 -0.89 -8.11 10.79
CA VAL A 120 -1.65 -7.99 9.52
C VAL A 120 -2.48 -6.70 9.49
N ALA A 121 -2.47 -5.98 8.37
CA ALA A 121 -3.30 -4.80 8.15
C ALA A 121 -4.01 -4.83 6.79
N GLU A 122 -5.23 -4.29 6.71
CA GLU A 122 -5.91 -4.03 5.43
C GLU A 122 -5.20 -2.88 4.70
N MET A 123 -5.01 -3.04 3.39
CA MET A 123 -4.60 -1.97 2.49
C MET A 123 -5.67 -1.79 1.42
N SER A 124 -6.21 -0.58 1.32
CA SER A 124 -7.16 -0.20 0.27
C SER A 124 -6.48 0.71 -0.75
N TRP A 125 -6.76 0.48 -2.02
CA TRP A 125 -6.18 1.23 -3.13
C TRP A 125 -7.27 1.55 -4.15
N GLN A 126 -7.61 2.83 -4.25
CA GLN A 126 -8.57 3.31 -5.22
C GLN A 126 -7.89 3.42 -6.60
N ILE A 127 -8.47 2.73 -7.59
CA ILE A 127 -7.97 2.72 -8.97
C ILE A 127 -8.85 3.55 -9.91
N ASN A 128 -10.06 3.90 -9.48
CA ASN A 128 -10.92 4.88 -10.13
C ASN A 128 -11.69 5.70 -9.08
N PRO A 129 -11.72 7.03 -9.16
CA PRO A 129 -12.61 7.82 -8.35
C PRO A 129 -14.03 7.86 -8.91
N ASP A 130 -14.99 8.21 -8.06
CA ASP A 130 -16.31 8.57 -8.56
C ASP A 130 -16.23 9.84 -9.41
N GLY A 131 -17.29 10.09 -10.19
CA GLY A 131 -17.30 11.24 -11.08
C GLY A 131 -17.24 12.61 -10.40
N ARG A 132 -17.53 12.70 -9.09
CA ARG A 132 -17.42 13.96 -8.32
C ARG A 132 -15.97 14.41 -8.19
N TYR A 133 -15.02 13.50 -8.30
CA TYR A 133 -13.59 13.85 -8.28
C TYR A 133 -13.19 14.80 -9.41
N TYR A 134 -13.89 14.75 -10.54
CA TYR A 134 -13.64 15.63 -11.69
C TYR A 134 -14.49 16.91 -11.66
N MET A 135 -15.28 17.11 -10.60
CA MET A 135 -16.11 18.28 -10.43
C MET A 135 -15.23 19.49 -10.07
N ASP A 136 -15.36 20.57 -10.84
CA ASP A 136 -14.70 21.84 -10.54
C ASP A 136 -15.44 22.63 -9.44
N GLU A 137 -14.88 23.78 -9.05
CA GLU A 137 -15.36 24.58 -7.92
C GLU A 137 -16.78 25.15 -8.12
N ASP A 138 -17.24 25.30 -9.37
CA ASP A 138 -18.59 25.79 -9.70
C ASP A 138 -19.61 24.66 -9.93
N GLY A 139 -19.21 23.40 -9.75
CA GLY A 139 -20.08 22.23 -9.72
C GLY A 139 -20.30 21.55 -11.08
N TYR A 140 -19.53 21.91 -12.11
CA TYR A 140 -19.53 21.29 -13.43
C TYR A 140 -18.39 20.26 -13.56
N GLY A 141 -18.25 19.59 -14.71
CA GLY A 141 -17.17 18.62 -14.95
C GLY A 141 -17.35 17.22 -14.33
N MET A 142 -18.41 17.00 -13.54
CA MET A 142 -18.75 15.68 -13.01
C MET A 142 -18.94 14.65 -14.13
N THR A 143 -18.34 13.48 -13.98
CA THR A 143 -18.53 12.33 -14.88
C THR A 143 -19.50 11.32 -14.27
N ASN A 144 -19.85 10.28 -15.04
CA ASN A 144 -20.64 9.14 -14.54
C ASN A 144 -19.73 7.98 -14.07
N ASP A 145 -18.48 8.27 -13.69
CA ASP A 145 -17.54 7.26 -13.22
C ASP A 145 -17.97 6.69 -11.87
N GLU A 146 -17.88 5.37 -11.72
CA GLU A 146 -18.05 4.68 -10.46
C GLU A 146 -16.71 4.60 -9.71
N GLU A 147 -16.73 4.80 -8.40
CA GLU A 147 -15.57 4.58 -7.56
C GLU A 147 -15.20 3.09 -7.55
N ILE A 148 -13.94 2.79 -7.85
CA ILE A 148 -13.41 1.43 -7.84
C ILE A 148 -12.22 1.40 -6.89
N THR A 149 -12.38 0.65 -5.81
CA THR A 149 -11.33 0.35 -4.84
C THR A 149 -11.03 -1.14 -4.84
N ILE A 150 -9.75 -1.48 -4.78
CA ILE A 150 -9.25 -2.84 -4.63
C ILE A 150 -8.56 -2.98 -3.28
N TYR A 151 -8.66 -4.18 -2.70
CA TYR A 151 -8.28 -4.42 -1.32
C TYR A 151 -7.30 -5.58 -1.23
N SER A 152 -6.39 -5.50 -0.27
CA SER A 152 -5.51 -6.59 0.15
C SER A 152 -5.29 -6.51 1.66
N TYR A 153 -4.61 -7.51 2.20
CA TYR A 153 -4.02 -7.46 3.53
C TYR A 153 -2.51 -7.59 3.39
N VAL A 154 -1.76 -6.77 4.12
CA VAL A 154 -0.30 -6.69 4.05
C VAL A 154 0.35 -7.10 5.37
N ASP A 155 1.58 -7.57 5.28
CA ASP A 155 2.45 -7.79 6.45
C ASP A 155 3.16 -6.49 6.88
N ARG A 156 3.99 -6.59 7.93
CA ARG A 156 4.75 -5.47 8.50
C ARG A 156 5.76 -4.82 7.52
N ALA A 157 6.08 -5.48 6.41
CA ALA A 157 6.92 -4.93 5.34
C ALA A 157 6.07 -4.37 4.18
N GLY A 158 4.76 -4.20 4.39
CA GLY A 158 3.82 -3.71 3.39
C GLY A 158 3.61 -4.68 2.24
N LYS A 159 4.05 -5.94 2.37
CA LYS A 159 3.94 -6.93 1.31
C LYS A 159 2.57 -7.59 1.34
N PRO A 160 1.86 -7.67 0.21
CA PRO A 160 0.58 -8.35 0.12
C PRO A 160 0.68 -9.80 0.62
N LEU A 161 -0.24 -10.20 1.49
CA LEU A 161 -0.44 -11.56 1.99
C LEU A 161 -1.51 -12.30 1.19
N VAL A 162 -2.35 -11.55 0.48
CA VAL A 162 -3.34 -12.00 -0.50
C VAL A 162 -3.34 -11.01 -1.65
N CYS A 163 -3.67 -11.45 -2.88
CA CYS A 163 -3.71 -10.52 -4.01
C CYS A 163 -4.74 -9.40 -3.81
N PHE A 164 -4.40 -8.21 -4.28
CA PHE A 164 -5.34 -7.10 -4.41
C PHE A 164 -6.47 -7.49 -5.33
N ARG A 165 -7.72 -7.34 -4.87
CA ARG A 165 -8.90 -7.70 -5.65
C ARG A 165 -10.01 -6.69 -5.49
N ASN A 166 -10.83 -6.55 -6.53
CA ASN A 166 -12.12 -5.88 -6.42
C ASN A 166 -13.10 -6.80 -5.67
N ILE A 167 -13.86 -6.25 -4.74
CA ILE A 167 -14.84 -7.00 -3.93
C ILE A 167 -16.25 -6.49 -4.24
N ASN A 168 -17.24 -7.38 -4.18
CA ASN A 168 -18.64 -7.02 -4.37
C ASN A 168 -19.35 -6.83 -3.02
N ASP A 169 -18.84 -7.47 -1.97
CA ASP A 169 -19.38 -7.38 -0.60
C ASP A 169 -18.23 -7.18 0.40
N TYR A 170 -18.40 -6.25 1.34
CA TYR A 170 -17.45 -6.03 2.44
C TYR A 170 -17.26 -7.27 3.33
N ALA A 171 -18.21 -8.22 3.33
CA ALA A 171 -18.04 -9.52 3.99
C ALA A 171 -16.84 -10.32 3.43
N GLU A 172 -16.44 -10.08 2.18
CA GLU A 172 -15.25 -10.69 1.56
C GLU A 172 -13.96 -10.27 2.27
N LEU A 173 -13.90 -9.06 2.87
CA LEU A 173 -12.72 -8.61 3.62
C LEU A 173 -12.41 -9.54 4.81
N ASN A 174 -13.44 -10.05 5.49
CA ASN A 174 -13.23 -11.00 6.59
C ASN A 174 -12.56 -12.29 6.10
N GLN A 175 -12.97 -12.80 4.92
CA GLN A 175 -12.41 -14.00 4.33
C GLN A 175 -10.96 -13.78 3.89
N MET A 176 -10.69 -12.62 3.29
CA MET A 176 -9.35 -12.20 2.90
C MET A 176 -8.43 -12.02 4.11
N GLU A 177 -8.92 -11.49 5.22
CA GLU A 177 -8.17 -11.38 6.47
C GLU A 177 -7.76 -12.76 7.00
N GLU A 178 -8.70 -13.71 7.04
CA GLU A 178 -8.41 -15.08 7.46
C GLU A 178 -7.37 -15.77 6.57
N GLU A 179 -7.48 -15.58 5.24
CA GLU A 179 -6.52 -16.07 4.26
C GLU A 179 -5.14 -15.45 4.48
N ALA A 180 -5.08 -14.13 4.65
CA ALA A 180 -3.84 -13.40 4.92
C ALA A 180 -3.15 -13.89 6.19
N ARG A 181 -3.90 -14.13 7.27
CA ARG A 181 -3.39 -14.69 8.52
C ARG A 181 -2.84 -16.11 8.34
N LYS A 182 -3.47 -16.94 7.49
CA LYS A 182 -2.95 -18.28 7.14
C LYS A 182 -1.66 -18.16 6.32
N ASN A 183 -1.61 -17.25 5.35
CA ASN A 183 -0.44 -17.04 4.50
C ASN A 183 0.75 -16.47 5.29
N LEU A 184 0.51 -15.55 6.23
CA LEU A 184 1.56 -15.02 7.10
C LEU A 184 2.21 -16.13 7.95
N LYS A 185 1.41 -17.05 8.50
CA LYS A 185 1.92 -18.20 9.28
C LYS A 185 2.77 -19.16 8.43
N ARG A 186 2.58 -19.20 7.12
CA ARG A 186 3.37 -20.03 6.19
C ARG A 186 4.68 -19.37 5.75
N ARG A 187 4.79 -18.04 5.88
CA ARG A 187 6.01 -17.27 5.58
C ARG A 187 7.05 -17.30 6.69
N LYS A 188 6.61 -17.51 7.94
CA LYS A 188 7.45 -17.69 9.12
C LYS A 188 7.90 -19.14 9.24
#